data_AF-A0A1Q8ZAD9-F1
#
_entry.id   AF-A0A1Q8ZAD9-F1
#
_cell.length_a   1.000
_cell.length_b   1.000
_cell.length_c   1.000
_cell.angle_alpha   90.00
_cell.angle_beta   90.00
_cell.angle_gamma   90.00
#
_symmetry.space_group_name_H-M   'P 1'
#
loop_
_entity.id
_entity.type
_entity.pdbx_description
1 polymer ?
#
loop_
_entity_poly.entity_id
_entity_poly.type
_entity_poly.pdbx_seq_one_letter_code
_entity_poly.pdbx_strand_id
1 'polypeptide(L)'
;MLKLEELKTELATLEQELAEIYREGRVLMDCWIAQAKPGSHKNKYPRLKSRKPIFNGKKTEYLSIQGPALEEAMAAIERGRRVKKLQKRIRELTVKLDQWQRRELRSSDTAAKKSILPRYTSPDLIARVRLILGEIDLDPATDEIGQQWVQAMQYYTSLENGLSQPWLGRVWLHPPGQGKTGPWINKLIAEYEAKRVTAALTLVKAEVGHPWFQSLMQQFPACFLQEPVLFLNHQGQPQPGYRQGSAIFYLGPEVQQFKQVFAEIGTISHPA
;
A
#
# COMPACT_ATOMS: atom_id res chain seq x y z
N MET A 1 -9.31 -18.68 13.78
CA MET A 1 -9.81 -19.68 12.81
C MET A 1 -11.30 -20.00 12.97
N LEU A 2 -11.82 -20.53 14.11
CA LEU A 2 -13.25 -20.91 14.25
C LEU A 2 -14.25 -19.81 13.82
N LYS A 3 -14.04 -18.58 14.30
CA LYS A 3 -14.91 -17.42 14.04
C LYS A 3 -14.90 -16.92 12.58
N LEU A 4 -13.85 -17.20 11.81
CA LEU A 4 -13.76 -16.81 10.40
C LEU A 4 -14.61 -17.74 9.53
N GLU A 5 -14.46 -19.04 9.76
CA GLU A 5 -15.22 -20.06 9.03
C GLU A 5 -16.71 -19.96 9.34
N GLU A 6 -17.08 -19.60 10.58
CA GLU A 6 -18.47 -19.24 10.93
C GLU A 6 -19.00 -18.07 10.08
N LEU A 7 -18.23 -16.97 9.96
CA LEU A 7 -18.64 -15.79 9.18
C LEU A 7 -18.76 -16.08 7.67
N LYS A 8 -17.82 -16.88 7.12
CA LYS A 8 -17.85 -17.32 5.72
C LYS A 8 -19.06 -18.21 5.45
N THR A 9 -19.34 -19.14 6.37
CA THR A 9 -20.49 -20.05 6.26
C THR A 9 -21.80 -19.27 6.32
N GLU A 10 -21.93 -18.32 7.27
CA GLU A 10 -23.11 -17.45 7.36
C GLU A 10 -23.29 -16.62 6.08
N LEU A 11 -22.22 -16.04 5.54
CA LEU A 11 -22.26 -15.28 4.30
C LEU A 11 -22.72 -16.15 3.11
N ALA A 12 -22.12 -17.32 2.93
CA ALA A 12 -22.48 -18.25 1.86
C ALA A 12 -23.95 -18.70 1.95
N THR A 13 -24.44 -18.92 3.17
CA THR A 13 -25.85 -19.30 3.42
C THR A 13 -26.79 -18.18 2.98
N LEU A 14 -26.48 -16.93 3.32
CA LEU A 14 -27.31 -15.78 2.94
C LEU A 14 -27.25 -15.51 1.43
N GLU A 15 -26.11 -15.72 0.79
CA GLU A 15 -25.98 -15.62 -0.67
C GLU A 15 -26.79 -16.71 -1.39
N GLN A 16 -26.82 -17.92 -0.83
CA GLN A 16 -27.66 -19.00 -1.34
C GLN A 16 -29.15 -18.70 -1.16
N GLU A 17 -29.57 -18.19 0.00
CA GLU A 17 -30.96 -17.77 0.23
C GLU A 17 -31.37 -16.64 -0.73
N LEU A 18 -30.47 -15.67 -0.94
CA LEU A 18 -30.68 -14.59 -1.90
C LEU A 18 -30.91 -15.15 -3.32
N ALA A 19 -30.07 -16.10 -3.75
CA ALA A 19 -30.19 -16.75 -5.04
C ALA A 19 -31.48 -17.58 -5.18
N GLU A 20 -31.96 -18.19 -4.09
CA GLU A 20 -33.25 -18.91 -4.09
C GLU A 20 -34.43 -17.95 -4.28
N ILE A 21 -34.43 -16.80 -3.60
CA ILE A 21 -35.50 -15.80 -3.76
C ILE A 21 -35.59 -15.27 -5.19
N TYR A 22 -34.45 -15.10 -5.88
CA TYR A 22 -34.44 -14.74 -7.29
C TYR A 22 -34.91 -15.85 -8.22
N ARG A 23 -34.80 -17.13 -7.80
CA ARG A 23 -35.35 -18.30 -8.51
C ARG A 23 -36.85 -18.46 -8.29
N GLU A 24 -37.38 -18.08 -7.12
CA GLU A 24 -38.82 -18.12 -6.79
C GLU A 24 -39.67 -17.22 -7.71
N GLY A 25 -39.10 -16.15 -8.29
CA GLY A 25 -39.81 -15.30 -9.25
C GLY A 25 -39.42 -13.82 -9.19
N ARG A 26 -40.30 -12.96 -9.70
CA ARG A 26 -40.04 -11.52 -9.82
C ARG A 26 -39.77 -10.90 -8.44
N VAL A 27 -38.77 -10.02 -8.34
CA VAL A 27 -38.44 -9.28 -7.10
C VAL A 27 -38.71 -7.79 -7.30
N LEU A 28 -39.53 -7.19 -6.42
CA LEU A 28 -39.89 -5.77 -6.48
C LEU A 28 -39.45 -5.04 -5.21
N MET A 29 -38.25 -4.48 -5.23
CA MET A 29 -37.73 -3.67 -4.13
C MET A 29 -38.32 -2.26 -4.12
N ASP A 30 -38.54 -1.70 -2.93
CA ASP A 30 -39.08 -0.34 -2.72
C ASP A 30 -40.39 -0.08 -3.49
N CYS A 31 -41.24 -1.12 -3.55
CA CYS A 31 -42.54 -1.11 -4.21
C CYS A 31 -43.68 -1.32 -3.21
N TRP A 32 -44.86 -0.81 -3.56
CA TRP A 32 -46.08 -0.99 -2.79
C TRP A 32 -47.29 -0.92 -3.72
N ILE A 33 -48.43 -1.44 -3.25
CA ILE A 33 -49.70 -1.39 -3.98
C ILE A 33 -50.59 -0.35 -3.32
N ALA A 34 -51.23 0.48 -4.13
CA ALA A 34 -52.21 1.46 -3.69
C ALA A 34 -53.44 1.42 -4.60
N GLN A 35 -54.60 1.79 -4.09
CA GLN A 35 -55.82 1.89 -4.90
C GLN A 35 -55.88 3.24 -5.63
N ALA A 36 -56.03 3.25 -6.95
CA ALA A 36 -56.10 4.47 -7.75
C ALA A 36 -57.07 4.32 -8.94
N LYS A 37 -57.66 5.44 -9.39
CA LYS A 37 -58.49 5.48 -10.60
C LYS A 37 -57.59 5.63 -11.84
N PRO A 38 -57.70 4.79 -12.88
CA PRO A 38 -57.08 5.05 -14.18
C PRO A 38 -57.90 6.13 -14.91
N GLY A 39 -57.27 7.23 -15.33
CA GLY A 39 -57.96 8.31 -16.05
C GLY A 39 -59.27 8.77 -15.40
N SER A 40 -60.35 8.83 -16.18
CA SER A 40 -61.70 9.21 -15.76
C SER A 40 -62.57 8.04 -15.25
N HIS A 41 -61.99 6.86 -15.01
CA HIS A 41 -62.76 5.69 -14.58
C HIS A 41 -63.41 5.91 -13.20
N LYS A 42 -64.61 5.35 -13.02
CA LYS A 42 -65.36 5.44 -11.76
C LYS A 42 -64.73 4.59 -10.65
N ASN A 43 -64.17 3.44 -11.00
CA ASN A 43 -63.66 2.43 -10.06
C ASN A 43 -62.17 2.62 -9.75
N LYS A 44 -61.77 2.25 -8.54
CA LYS A 44 -60.36 2.17 -8.15
C LYS A 44 -59.82 0.79 -8.50
N TYR A 45 -58.57 0.77 -8.94
CA TYR A 45 -57.83 -0.42 -9.32
C TYR A 45 -56.53 -0.48 -8.51
N PRO A 46 -56.03 -1.69 -8.20
CA PRO A 46 -54.70 -1.84 -7.64
C PRO A 46 -53.68 -1.24 -8.60
N ARG A 47 -52.88 -0.32 -8.08
CA ARG A 47 -51.81 0.35 -8.79
C ARG A 47 -50.51 0.03 -8.07
N LEU A 48 -49.65 -0.69 -8.77
CA LEU A 48 -48.31 -0.97 -8.33
C LEU A 48 -47.49 0.32 -8.47
N LYS A 49 -46.77 0.68 -7.41
CA LYS A 49 -45.95 1.88 -7.34
C LYS A 49 -44.54 1.51 -6.88
N SER A 50 -43.56 2.26 -7.35
CA SER A 50 -42.16 2.09 -7.02
C SER A 50 -41.50 3.43 -6.73
N ARG A 51 -40.42 3.41 -5.94
CA ARG A 51 -39.60 4.60 -5.69
C ARG A 51 -38.81 5.04 -6.94
N LYS A 52 -38.39 4.07 -7.77
CA LYS A 52 -37.59 4.26 -9.01
C LYS A 52 -38.40 3.86 -10.26
N PRO A 53 -38.10 4.40 -11.45
CA PRO A 53 -38.85 4.10 -12.68
C PRO A 53 -38.52 2.70 -13.25
N ILE A 54 -39.15 1.65 -12.70
CA ILE A 54 -38.84 0.25 -13.02
C ILE A 54 -39.91 -0.43 -13.91
N PHE A 55 -40.98 0.27 -14.26
CA PHE A 55 -42.07 -0.24 -15.10
C PHE A 55 -42.02 0.47 -16.46
N ASN A 56 -41.18 -0.01 -17.39
CA ASN A 56 -40.97 0.61 -18.72
C ASN A 56 -40.67 2.12 -18.62
N GLY A 57 -39.72 2.50 -17.74
CA GLY A 57 -39.36 3.90 -17.49
C GLY A 57 -40.36 4.68 -16.62
N LYS A 58 -41.43 4.05 -16.14
CA LYS A 58 -42.43 4.66 -15.25
C LYS A 58 -42.31 4.14 -13.82
N LYS A 59 -42.79 4.95 -12.86
CA LYS A 59 -42.85 4.62 -11.42
C LYS A 59 -44.11 3.87 -11.01
N THR A 60 -45.04 3.65 -11.93
CA THR A 60 -46.32 3.01 -11.61
C THR A 60 -46.88 2.22 -12.78
N GLU A 61 -47.63 1.17 -12.47
CA GLU A 61 -48.37 0.33 -13.41
C GLU A 61 -49.73 -0.04 -12.79
N TYR A 62 -50.80 -0.11 -13.58
CA TYR A 62 -52.10 -0.61 -13.10
C TYR A 62 -52.14 -2.13 -13.23
N LEU A 63 -52.66 -2.81 -12.21
CA LEU A 63 -52.85 -4.25 -12.22
C LEU A 63 -54.31 -4.59 -12.51
N SER A 64 -54.54 -5.68 -13.23
CA SER A 64 -55.89 -6.24 -13.39
C SER A 64 -56.46 -6.64 -12.02
N ILE A 65 -57.75 -6.37 -11.80
CA ILE A 65 -58.49 -6.84 -10.61
C ILE A 65 -58.82 -8.34 -10.73
N GLN A 66 -58.95 -8.83 -11.97
CA GLN A 66 -59.30 -10.22 -12.27
C GLN A 66 -58.06 -10.90 -12.84
N GLY A 67 -57.35 -11.66 -12.01
CA GLY A 67 -56.23 -12.49 -12.43
C GLY A 67 -55.06 -12.59 -11.44
N PRO A 68 -54.08 -13.46 -11.72
CA PRO A 68 -52.95 -13.74 -10.81
C PRO A 68 -51.97 -12.57 -10.67
N ALA A 69 -52.15 -11.49 -11.44
CA ALA A 69 -51.24 -10.35 -11.48
C ALA A 69 -51.15 -9.59 -10.15
N LEU A 70 -52.25 -9.50 -9.40
CA LEU A 70 -52.25 -8.85 -8.09
C LEU A 70 -51.49 -9.69 -7.06
N GLU A 71 -51.77 -10.99 -7.02
CA GLU A 71 -51.12 -11.95 -6.12
C GLU A 71 -49.62 -12.03 -6.38
N GLU A 72 -49.22 -12.13 -7.66
CA GLU A 72 -47.80 -12.16 -8.03
C GLU A 72 -47.10 -10.84 -7.71
N ALA A 73 -47.77 -9.68 -7.89
CA ALA A 73 -47.20 -8.39 -7.49
C ALA A 73 -46.99 -8.30 -5.97
N MET A 74 -47.93 -8.84 -5.17
CA MET A 74 -47.80 -8.90 -3.71
C MET A 74 -46.65 -9.82 -3.30
N ALA A 75 -46.57 -11.02 -3.89
CA ALA A 75 -45.47 -11.97 -3.65
C ALA A 75 -44.11 -11.36 -4.04
N ALA A 76 -44.04 -10.66 -5.18
CA ALA A 76 -42.83 -9.98 -5.64
C ALA A 76 -42.37 -8.84 -4.72
N ILE A 77 -43.31 -8.09 -4.13
CA ILE A 77 -42.99 -7.06 -3.12
C ILE A 77 -42.43 -7.71 -1.86
N GLU A 78 -43.02 -8.82 -1.41
CA GLU A 78 -42.56 -9.51 -0.20
C GLU A 78 -41.16 -10.10 -0.40
N ARG A 79 -40.90 -10.73 -1.57
CA ARG A 79 -39.54 -11.10 -1.98
C ARG A 79 -38.60 -9.89 -1.99
N GLY A 80 -39.04 -8.74 -2.50
CA GLY A 80 -38.28 -7.48 -2.47
C GLY A 80 -37.88 -7.02 -1.07
N ARG A 81 -38.75 -7.20 -0.07
CA ARG A 81 -38.45 -6.90 1.34
C ARG A 81 -37.42 -7.88 1.92
N ARG A 82 -37.58 -9.19 1.65
CA ARG A 82 -36.62 -10.23 2.03
C ARG A 82 -35.23 -9.94 1.45
N VAL A 83 -35.16 -9.67 0.14
CA VAL A 83 -33.91 -9.28 -0.56
C VAL A 83 -33.27 -8.06 0.09
N LYS A 84 -34.04 -7.01 0.40
CA LYS A 84 -33.48 -5.80 1.04
C LYS A 84 -32.86 -6.10 2.40
N LYS A 85 -33.48 -6.98 3.20
CA LYS A 85 -32.97 -7.40 4.51
C LYS A 85 -31.70 -8.23 4.36
N LEU A 86 -31.70 -9.20 3.44
CA LEU A 86 -30.54 -10.05 3.14
C LEU A 86 -29.36 -9.24 2.61
N GLN A 87 -29.58 -8.36 1.63
CA GLN A 87 -28.51 -7.50 1.08
C GLN A 87 -27.88 -6.61 2.15
N LYS A 88 -28.67 -6.10 3.10
CA LYS A 88 -28.13 -5.35 4.24
C LYS A 88 -27.25 -6.24 5.11
N ARG A 89 -27.72 -7.45 5.45
CA ARG A 89 -26.98 -8.39 6.29
C ARG A 89 -25.70 -8.89 5.62
N ILE A 90 -25.77 -9.25 4.33
CA ILE A 90 -24.61 -9.61 3.51
C ILE A 90 -23.58 -8.49 3.56
N ARG A 91 -23.99 -7.23 3.30
CA ARG A 91 -23.07 -6.08 3.38
C ARG A 91 -22.41 -5.94 4.75
N GLU A 92 -23.18 -6.06 5.83
CA GLU A 92 -22.64 -6.02 7.20
C GLU A 92 -21.63 -7.14 7.46
N LEU A 93 -21.92 -8.37 7.01
CA LEU A 93 -21.03 -9.51 7.16
C LEU A 93 -19.79 -9.40 6.28
N THR A 94 -19.90 -8.93 5.04
CA THR A 94 -18.75 -8.67 4.16
C THR A 94 -17.81 -7.65 4.80
N VAL A 95 -18.35 -6.57 5.39
CA VAL A 95 -17.53 -5.59 6.13
C VAL A 95 -16.88 -6.22 7.36
N LYS A 96 -17.61 -7.04 8.12
CA LYS A 96 -17.03 -7.76 9.27
C LYS A 96 -15.95 -8.74 8.84
N LEU A 97 -16.13 -9.43 7.71
CA LEU A 97 -15.18 -10.37 7.16
C LEU A 97 -13.90 -9.66 6.73
N ASP A 98 -14.01 -8.55 5.99
CA ASP A 98 -12.86 -7.69 5.62
C ASP A 98 -12.14 -7.15 6.86
N GLN A 99 -12.89 -6.66 7.86
CA GLN A 99 -12.29 -6.22 9.13
C GLN A 99 -11.58 -7.36 9.86
N TRP A 100 -12.15 -8.56 9.86
CA TRP A 100 -11.57 -9.73 10.51
C TRP A 100 -10.33 -10.22 9.77
N GLN A 101 -10.35 -10.27 8.43
CA GLN A 101 -9.20 -10.58 7.58
C GLN A 101 -8.08 -9.54 7.76
N ARG A 102 -8.40 -8.25 7.81
CA ARG A 102 -7.42 -7.19 8.13
C ARG A 102 -6.84 -7.32 9.54
N ARG A 103 -7.66 -7.72 10.51
CA ARG A 103 -7.20 -8.01 11.89
C ARG A 103 -6.34 -9.25 11.95
N GLU A 104 -6.66 -10.29 11.18
CA GLU A 104 -5.86 -11.51 11.09
C GLU A 104 -4.54 -11.23 10.38
N LEU A 105 -4.51 -10.41 9.32
CA LEU A 105 -3.28 -9.87 8.73
C LEU A 105 -2.45 -9.09 9.77
N ARG A 106 -3.11 -8.22 10.57
CA ARG A 106 -2.43 -7.47 11.66
C ARG A 106 -1.99 -8.37 12.82
N SER A 107 -2.68 -9.48 13.04
CA SER A 107 -2.40 -10.48 14.08
C SER A 107 -1.29 -11.45 13.67
N SER A 108 -1.21 -11.79 12.38
CA SER A 108 -0.09 -12.54 11.80
C SER A 108 1.15 -11.66 11.68
N ASP A 109 0.99 -10.34 11.48
CA ASP A 109 2.04 -9.33 11.63
C ASP A 109 2.57 -9.20 13.07
N THR A 110 1.82 -9.64 14.09
CA THR A 110 2.28 -9.62 15.49
C THR A 110 3.08 -10.86 15.88
N ALA A 111 3.02 -11.94 15.10
CA ALA A 111 3.73 -13.20 15.38
C ALA A 111 4.85 -13.55 14.37
N ALA A 112 5.03 -12.80 13.28
CA ALA A 112 6.19 -12.95 12.40
C ALA A 112 6.71 -11.61 11.85
N LYS A 113 7.86 -11.18 12.40
CA LYS A 113 8.77 -10.10 11.94
C LYS A 113 8.15 -8.71 11.80
N LYS A 114 8.54 -7.83 12.74
CA LYS A 114 8.52 -6.36 12.66
C LYS A 114 8.92 -5.86 11.25
N SER A 115 7.96 -5.76 10.33
CA SER A 115 8.13 -5.09 9.05
C SER A 115 8.20 -3.60 9.37
N ILE A 116 9.42 -3.11 9.57
CA ILE A 116 9.66 -1.68 9.67
C ILE A 116 9.25 -1.13 8.30
N LEU A 117 8.20 -0.31 8.28
CA LEU A 117 7.79 0.43 7.09
C LEU A 117 9.03 1.03 6.41
N PRO A 118 9.12 1.00 5.06
CA PRO A 118 10.26 1.56 4.34
C PRO A 118 10.57 2.99 4.79
N ARG A 119 11.86 3.32 4.83
CA ARG A 119 12.34 4.66 5.14
C ARG A 119 13.01 5.21 3.90
N TYR A 120 12.43 6.26 3.33
CA TYR A 120 12.97 6.90 2.14
C TYR A 120 13.82 8.09 2.53
N THR A 121 14.96 8.26 1.86
CA THR A 121 15.86 9.40 2.09
C THR A 121 15.20 10.70 1.62
N SER A 122 15.32 11.78 2.41
CA SER A 122 14.69 13.06 2.08
C SER A 122 15.26 13.69 0.80
N PRO A 123 14.46 14.48 0.06
CA PRO A 123 14.92 15.20 -1.12
C PRO A 123 16.16 16.06 -0.87
N ASP A 124 16.22 16.73 0.28
CA ASP A 124 17.34 17.60 0.65
C ASP A 124 18.66 16.82 0.76
N LEU A 125 18.61 15.61 1.31
CA LEU A 125 19.79 14.78 1.42
C LEU A 125 20.19 14.21 0.05
N ILE A 126 19.23 13.79 -0.78
CA ILE A 126 19.51 13.36 -2.15
C ILE A 126 20.08 14.52 -3.00
N ALA A 127 19.63 15.76 -2.80
CA ALA A 127 20.21 16.91 -3.48
C ALA A 127 21.71 17.05 -3.16
N ARG A 128 22.11 16.87 -1.90
CA ARG A 128 23.53 16.83 -1.49
C ARG A 128 24.30 15.66 -2.13
N VAL A 129 23.67 14.49 -2.24
CA VAL A 129 24.26 13.34 -2.95
C VAL A 129 24.58 13.69 -4.41
N ARG A 130 23.65 14.34 -5.11
CA ARG A 130 23.84 14.78 -6.50
C ARG A 130 24.90 15.87 -6.66
N LEU A 131 25.15 16.69 -5.64
CA LEU A 131 26.26 17.65 -5.70
C LEU A 131 27.62 16.97 -5.82
N ILE A 132 27.75 15.70 -5.40
CA ILE A 132 29.02 14.95 -5.42
C ILE A 132 29.06 13.92 -6.54
N LEU A 133 27.97 13.16 -6.73
CA LEU A 133 27.91 12.14 -7.79
C LEU A 133 27.54 12.76 -9.15
N GLY A 134 26.89 13.91 -9.19
CA GLY A 134 26.16 14.36 -10.37
C GLY A 134 24.86 13.55 -10.50
N GLU A 135 24.63 12.95 -11.67
CA GLU A 135 23.55 11.98 -11.81
C GLU A 135 23.88 10.68 -11.04
N ILE A 136 22.83 9.97 -10.63
CA ILE A 136 22.94 8.70 -9.91
C ILE A 136 22.67 7.62 -10.95
N ASP A 137 23.68 6.82 -11.28
CA ASP A 137 23.53 5.76 -12.29
C ASP A 137 22.73 4.59 -11.70
N LEU A 138 22.94 4.27 -10.41
CA LEU A 138 22.30 3.13 -9.76
C LEU A 138 21.89 3.38 -8.29
N ASP A 139 20.67 2.97 -7.94
CA ASP A 139 20.20 2.72 -6.57
C ASP A 139 19.75 1.25 -6.40
N PRO A 140 20.58 0.38 -5.80
CA PRO A 140 20.34 -1.05 -5.83
C PRO A 140 19.42 -1.54 -4.69
N ALA A 141 18.97 -0.66 -3.79
CA ALA A 141 18.33 -1.04 -2.52
C ALA A 141 17.06 -0.22 -2.23
N THR A 142 16.12 -0.21 -3.16
CA THR A 142 15.01 0.77 -3.15
C THR A 142 13.68 0.17 -3.63
N ASP A 143 12.70 1.04 -3.88
CA ASP A 143 11.43 0.71 -4.51
C ASP A 143 10.93 1.89 -5.35
N GLU A 144 9.77 1.74 -6.00
CA GLU A 144 9.19 2.74 -6.88
C GLU A 144 8.86 4.06 -6.16
N ILE A 145 8.57 4.01 -4.87
CA ILE A 145 8.25 5.20 -4.07
C ILE A 145 9.54 5.96 -3.77
N GLY A 146 10.61 5.28 -3.36
CA GLY A 146 11.91 5.90 -3.12
C GLY A 146 12.46 6.64 -4.34
N GLN A 147 12.19 6.11 -5.54
CA GLN A 147 12.62 6.71 -6.79
C GLN A 147 11.92 8.01 -7.17
N GLN A 148 10.81 8.37 -6.51
CA GLN A 148 10.22 9.71 -6.65
C GLN A 148 11.22 10.82 -6.29
N TRP A 149 12.14 10.53 -5.37
CA TRP A 149 13.15 11.47 -4.90
C TRP A 149 14.57 11.12 -5.35
N VAL A 150 14.94 9.83 -5.34
CA VAL A 150 16.30 9.38 -5.70
C VAL A 150 16.57 9.51 -7.20
N GLN A 151 15.59 9.21 -8.06
CA GLN A 151 15.67 9.36 -9.52
C GLN A 151 16.99 8.82 -10.11
N ALA A 152 17.38 7.61 -9.72
CA ALA A 152 18.52 6.92 -10.32
C ALA A 152 18.17 6.46 -11.74
N MET A 153 19.15 6.43 -12.65
CA MET A 153 18.94 5.93 -14.02
C MET A 153 18.50 4.46 -14.03
N GLN A 154 19.03 3.67 -13.11
CA GLN A 154 18.63 2.30 -12.86
C GLN A 154 18.44 2.07 -11.36
N TYR A 155 17.51 1.18 -11.01
CA TYR A 155 17.33 0.75 -9.64
C TYR A 155 16.83 -0.68 -9.55
N TYR A 156 17.02 -1.31 -8.39
CA TYR A 156 16.52 -2.65 -8.11
C TYR A 156 15.58 -2.61 -6.92
N THR A 157 14.44 -3.30 -7.06
CA THR A 157 13.50 -3.52 -5.97
C THR A 157 13.82 -4.82 -5.24
N SER A 158 13.06 -5.10 -4.19
CA SER A 158 13.11 -6.39 -3.50
C SER A 158 12.81 -7.59 -4.43
N LEU A 159 12.10 -7.39 -5.54
CA LEU A 159 11.79 -8.45 -6.52
C LEU A 159 13.03 -8.88 -7.31
N GLU A 160 13.88 -7.93 -7.70
CA GLU A 160 15.09 -8.20 -8.49
C GLU A 160 16.28 -8.65 -7.62
N ASN A 161 16.18 -8.51 -6.29
CA ASN A 161 17.28 -8.77 -5.35
C ASN A 161 18.58 -8.06 -5.76
N GLY A 162 18.70 -6.77 -5.41
CA GLY A 162 19.85 -5.94 -5.82
C GLY A 162 21.24 -6.50 -5.47
N LEU A 163 21.37 -7.40 -4.47
CA LEU A 163 22.64 -8.07 -4.16
C LEU A 163 23.09 -9.05 -5.26
N SER A 164 22.15 -9.67 -5.99
CA SER A 164 22.45 -10.59 -7.11
C SER A 164 22.65 -9.88 -8.45
N GLN A 165 22.52 -8.55 -8.48
CA GLN A 165 22.58 -7.77 -9.71
C GLN A 165 23.96 -7.10 -9.90
N PRO A 166 24.35 -6.77 -11.14
CA PRO A 166 25.56 -5.99 -11.41
C PRO A 166 25.40 -4.55 -10.94
N TRP A 167 26.46 -4.00 -10.34
CA TRP A 167 26.52 -2.59 -9.92
C TRP A 167 27.58 -1.87 -10.74
N LEU A 168 27.16 -0.84 -11.48
CA LEU A 168 27.99 -0.11 -12.44
C LEU A 168 27.82 1.40 -12.24
N GLY A 169 28.90 2.16 -12.44
CA GLY A 169 28.87 3.62 -12.43
C GLY A 169 28.78 4.22 -11.02
N ARG A 170 28.02 5.31 -10.89
CA ARG A 170 27.86 6.09 -9.67
C ARG A 170 26.68 5.59 -8.85
N VAL A 171 26.94 5.13 -7.63
CA VAL A 171 25.96 4.44 -6.79
C VAL A 171 25.52 5.31 -5.63
N TRP A 172 24.21 5.49 -5.47
CA TRP A 172 23.62 5.83 -4.19
C TRP A 172 23.16 4.55 -3.50
N LEU A 173 23.54 4.35 -2.24
CA LEU A 173 23.13 3.19 -1.47
C LEU A 173 22.51 3.61 -0.13
N HIS A 174 21.24 3.27 0.09
CA HIS A 174 20.63 3.27 1.41
C HIS A 174 20.20 1.85 1.74
N PRO A 175 21.08 1.02 2.35
CA PRO A 175 20.83 -0.41 2.45
C PRO A 175 19.73 -0.73 3.47
N PRO A 176 19.02 -1.87 3.31
CA PRO A 176 18.05 -2.32 4.31
C PRO A 176 18.72 -2.51 5.67
N GLY A 177 18.09 -1.98 6.73
CA GLY A 177 18.59 -2.10 8.10
C GLY A 177 18.35 -3.48 8.73
N GLN A 178 18.30 -3.51 10.08
CA GLN A 178 18.01 -4.70 10.89
C GLN A 178 18.99 -5.87 10.69
N GLY A 179 20.30 -5.59 10.68
CA GLY A 179 21.33 -6.62 10.54
C GLY A 179 21.53 -7.13 9.11
N LYS A 180 20.84 -6.54 8.11
CA LYS A 180 21.04 -6.86 6.69
C LYS A 180 22.07 -5.96 6.01
N THR A 181 22.56 -4.91 6.68
CA THR A 181 23.47 -3.91 6.10
C THR A 181 24.78 -4.50 5.58
N GLY A 182 25.36 -5.47 6.30
CA GLY A 182 26.70 -5.99 6.02
C GLY A 182 26.92 -6.50 4.58
N PRO A 183 26.09 -7.42 4.07
CA PRO A 183 26.19 -7.88 2.67
C PRO A 183 26.19 -6.77 1.62
N TRP A 184 25.40 -5.71 1.82
CA TRP A 184 25.34 -4.58 0.88
C TRP A 184 26.62 -3.76 0.89
N ILE A 185 27.17 -3.51 2.08
CA ILE A 185 28.44 -2.79 2.22
C ILE A 185 29.61 -3.61 1.67
N ASN A 186 29.66 -4.90 1.95
CA ASN A 186 30.69 -5.77 1.41
C ASN A 186 30.65 -5.79 -0.13
N LYS A 187 29.46 -5.87 -0.72
CA LYS A 187 29.31 -5.76 -2.18
C LYS A 187 29.73 -4.38 -2.68
N LEU A 188 29.31 -3.29 -2.04
CA LEU A 188 29.70 -1.93 -2.44
C LEU A 188 31.23 -1.78 -2.54
N ILE A 189 31.95 -2.21 -1.50
CA ILE A 189 33.42 -2.15 -1.46
C ILE A 189 34.01 -2.99 -2.59
N ALA A 190 33.58 -4.25 -2.74
CA ALA A 190 34.09 -5.15 -3.77
C ALA A 190 33.85 -4.62 -5.20
N GLU A 191 32.69 -4.02 -5.46
CA GLU A 191 32.35 -3.43 -6.76
C GLU A 191 33.17 -2.16 -7.07
N TYR A 192 33.49 -1.37 -6.03
CA TYR A 192 34.36 -0.20 -6.15
C TYR A 192 35.84 -0.58 -6.34
N GLU A 193 36.34 -1.58 -5.59
CA GLU A 193 37.69 -2.13 -5.77
C GLU A 193 37.88 -2.71 -7.17
N ALA A 194 36.86 -3.39 -7.69
CA ALA A 194 36.82 -3.92 -9.05
C ALA A 194 36.61 -2.85 -10.14
N LYS A 195 36.55 -1.55 -9.78
CA LYS A 195 36.36 -0.40 -10.68
C LYS A 195 35.08 -0.45 -11.51
N ARG A 196 34.10 -1.25 -11.11
CA ARG A 196 32.76 -1.29 -11.72
C ARG A 196 31.89 -0.16 -11.19
N VAL A 197 31.94 0.07 -9.87
CA VAL A 197 31.44 1.30 -9.25
C VAL A 197 32.54 2.35 -9.30
N THR A 198 32.27 3.50 -9.93
CA THR A 198 33.25 4.58 -10.14
C THR A 198 33.26 5.60 -9.00
N ALA A 199 32.10 5.81 -8.38
CA ALA A 199 31.93 6.58 -7.15
C ALA A 199 30.67 6.12 -6.41
N ALA A 200 30.62 6.26 -5.09
CA ALA A 200 29.43 5.95 -4.32
C ALA A 200 29.28 6.78 -3.05
N LEU A 201 28.04 7.03 -2.67
CA LEU A 201 27.65 7.50 -1.34
C LEU A 201 26.74 6.46 -0.71
N THR A 202 27.01 6.10 0.55
CA THR A 202 26.14 5.18 1.30
C THR A 202 25.72 5.78 2.63
N LEU A 203 24.42 5.78 2.90
CA LEU A 203 23.84 6.20 4.19
C LEU A 203 23.59 4.99 5.07
N VAL A 204 24.26 4.93 6.22
CA VAL A 204 24.12 3.83 7.17
C VAL A 204 23.88 4.34 8.58
N LYS A 205 23.27 3.51 9.40
CA LYS A 205 23.29 3.71 10.86
C LYS A 205 24.73 3.58 11.36
N ALA A 206 25.11 4.41 12.33
CA ALA A 206 26.46 4.42 12.90
C ALA A 206 26.71 3.19 13.82
N GLU A 207 26.91 2.02 13.23
CA GLU A 207 27.14 0.76 13.93
C GLU A 207 28.64 0.48 14.09
N VAL A 208 29.33 1.37 14.81
CA VAL A 208 30.79 1.40 14.95
C VAL A 208 31.41 0.07 15.39
N GLY A 209 30.70 -0.79 16.13
CA GLY A 209 31.21 -2.10 16.55
C GLY A 209 31.15 -3.20 15.48
N HIS A 210 30.52 -2.97 14.33
CA HIS A 210 30.28 -4.00 13.33
C HIS A 210 31.42 -4.06 12.28
N PRO A 211 31.90 -5.27 11.87
CA PRO A 211 32.99 -5.40 10.90
C PRO A 211 32.83 -4.64 9.57
N TRP A 212 31.62 -4.58 8.99
CA TRP A 212 31.38 -3.83 7.76
C TRP A 212 31.53 -2.31 7.97
N PHE A 213 31.18 -1.81 9.15
CA PHE A 213 31.32 -0.39 9.48
C PHE A 213 32.79 -0.03 9.67
N GLN A 214 33.53 -0.89 10.39
CA GLN A 214 34.98 -0.76 10.55
C GLN A 214 35.71 -0.78 9.20
N SER A 215 35.29 -1.67 8.30
CA SER A 215 35.87 -1.75 6.94
C SER A 215 35.69 -0.45 6.16
N LEU A 216 34.52 0.18 6.25
CA LEU A 216 34.29 1.50 5.65
C LEU A 216 35.16 2.58 6.30
N MET A 217 35.17 2.65 7.63
CA MET A 217 35.94 3.65 8.39
C MET A 217 37.44 3.62 8.13
N GLN A 218 38.00 2.44 7.89
CA GLN A 218 39.43 2.27 7.63
C GLN A 218 39.85 2.67 6.22
N GLN A 219 38.91 2.78 5.27
CA GLN A 219 39.24 2.94 3.86
C GLN A 219 38.70 4.23 3.25
N PHE A 220 37.62 4.78 3.80
CA PHE A 220 36.85 5.83 3.14
C PHE A 220 36.51 7.00 4.08
N PRO A 221 36.51 8.24 3.57
CA PRO A 221 36.04 9.38 4.33
C PRO A 221 34.55 9.23 4.67
N ALA A 222 34.18 9.74 5.83
CA ALA A 222 32.83 9.66 6.37
C ALA A 222 32.38 11.02 6.90
N CYS A 223 31.06 11.23 6.89
CA CYS A 223 30.41 12.31 7.61
C CYS A 223 29.48 11.70 8.64
N PHE A 224 29.75 11.97 9.92
CA PHE A 224 28.86 11.61 11.02
C PHE A 224 27.84 12.73 11.21
N LEU A 225 26.58 12.45 10.88
CA LEU A 225 25.53 13.47 10.87
C LEU A 225 25.22 13.94 12.29
N GLN A 226 25.15 15.26 12.48
CA GLN A 226 24.91 15.88 13.77
C GLN A 226 23.48 15.62 14.26
N GLU A 227 22.51 15.70 13.34
CA GLU A 227 21.09 15.49 13.63
C GLU A 227 20.61 14.14 13.08
N PRO A 228 19.56 13.53 13.67
CA PRO A 228 18.92 12.36 13.10
C PRO A 228 18.44 12.64 11.68
N VAL A 229 18.76 11.72 10.75
CA VAL A 229 18.31 11.83 9.36
C VAL A 229 16.79 11.94 9.31
N LEU A 230 16.30 12.95 8.58
CA LEU A 230 14.88 13.04 8.24
C LEU A 230 14.57 12.03 7.12
N PHE A 231 13.76 11.02 7.43
CA PHE A 231 13.26 10.09 6.42
C PHE A 231 11.83 10.44 6.05
N LEU A 232 11.38 9.96 4.90
CA LEU A 232 9.98 9.98 4.49
C LEU A 232 9.37 8.59 4.62
N ASN A 233 8.06 8.54 4.85
CA ASN A 233 7.26 7.33 4.73
C ASN A 233 6.69 7.17 3.32
N HIS A 234 5.92 6.10 3.06
CA HIS A 234 5.28 5.81 1.77
C HIS A 234 4.28 6.88 1.27
N GLN A 235 3.90 7.83 2.12
CA GLN A 235 3.03 8.96 1.76
C GLN A 235 3.83 10.26 1.57
N GLY A 236 5.17 10.20 1.60
CA GLY A 236 6.03 11.36 1.53
C GLY A 236 6.03 12.21 2.81
N GLN A 237 5.49 11.72 3.92
CA GLN A 237 5.46 12.46 5.19
C GLN A 237 6.74 12.20 6.00
N PRO A 238 7.27 13.23 6.69
CA PRO A 238 8.42 13.09 7.58
C PRO A 238 8.24 12.03 8.67
N GLN A 239 9.29 11.24 8.90
CA GLN A 239 9.41 10.30 10.02
C GLN A 239 10.83 10.34 10.62
N PRO A 240 10.97 10.12 11.94
CA PRO A 240 12.25 10.27 12.63
C PRO A 240 13.31 9.24 12.21
N GLY A 241 14.56 9.68 12.25
CA GLY A 241 15.77 8.95 11.88
C GLY A 241 16.19 7.79 12.78
N TYR A 242 17.42 7.31 12.58
CA TYR A 242 18.05 6.38 13.52
C TYR A 242 18.36 7.10 14.84
N ARG A 243 18.02 6.47 15.98
CA ARG A 243 18.35 7.04 17.30
C ARG A 243 19.83 6.99 17.63
N GLN A 244 20.55 6.04 17.04
CA GLN A 244 21.97 5.77 17.30
C GLN A 244 22.92 6.59 16.41
N GLY A 245 22.41 7.63 15.75
CA GLY A 245 23.18 8.39 14.76
C GLY A 245 23.32 7.69 13.41
N SER A 246 23.77 8.46 12.42
CA SER A 246 23.94 8.00 11.04
C SER A 246 25.26 8.50 10.49
N ALA A 247 25.83 7.75 9.55
CA ALA A 247 27.03 8.12 8.85
C ALA A 247 26.80 8.02 7.35
N ILE A 248 27.39 8.95 6.60
CA ILE A 248 27.49 8.87 5.14
C ILE A 248 28.94 8.64 4.78
N PHE A 249 29.22 7.56 4.07
CA PHE A 249 30.55 7.25 3.55
C PHE A 249 30.63 7.58 2.07
N TYR A 250 31.79 8.07 1.65
CA TYR A 250 32.08 8.37 0.25
C TYR A 250 33.22 7.51 -0.28
N LEU A 251 32.93 6.76 -1.34
CA LEU A 251 33.91 5.98 -2.09
C LEU A 251 34.10 6.68 -3.43
N GLY A 252 35.21 7.37 -3.65
CA GLY A 252 35.47 8.02 -4.92
C GLY A 252 36.59 9.06 -4.87
N PRO A 253 36.96 9.64 -6.01
CA PRO A 253 38.08 10.58 -6.10
C PRO A 253 37.77 11.98 -5.57
N GLU A 254 36.51 12.43 -5.58
CA GLU A 254 36.09 13.81 -5.26
C GLU A 254 35.95 14.07 -3.76
N VAL A 255 36.96 13.66 -2.99
CA VAL A 255 36.97 13.71 -1.53
C VAL A 255 36.82 15.14 -1.00
N GLN A 256 37.38 16.15 -1.68
CA GLN A 256 37.24 17.55 -1.22
C GLN A 256 35.83 18.08 -1.40
N GLN A 257 35.15 17.72 -2.49
CA GLN A 257 33.77 18.09 -2.72
C GLN A 257 32.85 17.43 -1.70
N PHE A 258 33.08 16.15 -1.39
CA PHE A 258 32.38 15.46 -0.30
C PHE A 258 32.48 16.23 1.02
N LYS A 259 33.68 16.68 1.40
CA LYS A 259 33.88 17.44 2.63
C LYS A 259 33.14 18.76 2.62
N GLN A 260 33.23 19.53 1.54
CA GLN A 260 32.56 20.82 1.43
C GLN A 260 31.04 20.68 1.58
N VAL A 261 30.44 19.68 0.93
CA VAL A 261 28.99 19.48 0.94
C VAL A 261 28.48 18.93 2.27
N PHE A 262 29.22 18.03 2.92
CA PHE A 262 28.74 17.32 4.11
C PHE A 262 29.20 17.92 5.44
N ALA A 263 30.26 18.75 5.46
CA ALA A 263 30.69 19.44 6.68
C ALA A 263 29.62 20.41 7.24
N GLU A 264 28.65 20.82 6.43
CA GLU A 264 27.52 21.64 6.87
C GLU A 264 26.53 20.91 7.79
N ILE A 265 26.49 19.57 7.75
CA ILE A 265 25.46 18.77 8.43
C ILE A 265 26.04 17.68 9.35
N GLY A 266 27.36 17.69 9.55
CA GLY A 266 28.02 16.72 10.40
C GLY A 266 29.54 16.87 10.47
N THR A 267 30.16 15.97 11.22
CA THR A 267 31.60 15.95 11.40
C THR A 267 32.25 15.03 10.39
N ILE A 268 33.24 15.55 9.65
CA ILE A 268 34.02 14.77 8.70
C ILE A 268 35.11 13.98 9.44
N SER A 269 35.23 12.70 9.09
CA SER A 269 36.32 11.81 9.46
C SER A 269 37.01 11.28 8.21
N HIS A 270 38.32 11.08 8.31
CA HIS A 270 39.13 10.48 7.25
C HIS A 270 39.69 9.15 7.77
N PRO A 271 39.92 8.17 6.88
CA PRO A 271 40.65 6.97 7.24
C PRO A 271 42.04 7.35 7.75
N ALA A 272 42.56 6.55 8.68
CA ALA A 272 43.88 6.73 9.28
C ALA A 272 45.01 6.48 8.29
#